data_AF-A0A7V7KB49-F1
#
_entry.id   AF-A0A7V7KB49-F1
#
_cell.length_a   1.000
_cell.length_b   1.000
_cell.length_c   1.000
_cell.angle_alpha   90.00
_cell.angle_beta   90.00
_cell.angle_gamma   90.00
#
_symmetry.space_group_name_H-M   'P 1'
#
loop_
_entity.id
_entity.type
_entity.pdbx_description
1 polymer ?
#
loop_
_entity_poly.entity_id
_entity_poly.type
_entity_poly.pdbx_seq_one_letter_code
_entity_poly.pdbx_strand_id
1 'polypeptide(L)'
;MSVYSQGTSNKQATAEVFIAEALKWFGDPDHAEGSPFDKGQRLADLVRGQRTLLVLDGLEPLQYQPEKGLTEGALKDPGLKMLLEGLAASNPGLCVVTSRERVRDIAHFTKTAPVVDLETLSGEAGEQILRNLGVDGPEEELRAASREFGGHGLALNLLGNYLVDYCDKDVRRRGEVHILDEDEEKGGHARRVMRSYEDHLGGAGRTWLCYASPACSTVPPTANWWRC
;
A
#
# COMPACT_ATOMS: atom_id res chain seq x y z
N MET A 1 -15.94 -1.76 4.12
CA MET A 1 -16.30 -0.42 3.59
C MET A 1 -14.99 0.21 3.14
N SER A 2 -14.83 0.48 1.84
CA SER A 2 -13.61 1.11 1.30
C SER A 2 -13.73 2.62 1.43
N VAL A 3 -12.71 3.30 1.97
CA VAL A 3 -12.73 4.76 2.21
C VAL A 3 -11.45 5.36 1.67
N TYR A 4 -11.52 5.98 0.49
CA TYR A 4 -10.53 6.95 0.01
C TYR A 4 -11.22 8.11 -0.73
N SER A 5 -10.96 9.35 -0.29
CA SER A 5 -10.99 10.55 -1.13
C SER A 5 -10.27 11.72 -0.43
N GLN A 6 -9.60 12.53 -1.24
CA GLN A 6 -8.47 13.45 -0.99
C GLN A 6 -8.80 14.72 -0.17
N GLY A 7 -7.75 15.34 0.39
CA GLY A 7 -7.77 16.73 0.87
C GLY A 7 -6.92 16.97 2.10
N THR A 8 -5.98 17.92 2.06
CA THR A 8 -4.94 18.18 3.07
C THR A 8 -5.44 18.63 4.45
N SER A 9 -6.74 18.86 4.63
CA SER A 9 -7.42 19.06 5.93
C SER A 9 -8.22 17.83 6.43
N ASN A 10 -8.38 16.79 5.60
CA ASN A 10 -9.32 15.67 5.80
C ASN A 10 -8.67 14.43 6.44
N LYS A 11 -7.36 14.45 6.66
CA LYS A 11 -6.58 13.27 7.07
C LYS A 11 -6.68 12.99 8.57
N GLN A 12 -6.72 14.05 9.38
CA GLN A 12 -7.01 13.92 10.82
C GLN A 12 -8.44 13.42 11.04
N ALA A 13 -9.38 13.89 10.22
CA ALA A 13 -10.74 13.36 10.17
C ALA A 13 -10.78 11.88 9.80
N THR A 14 -9.82 11.35 9.03
CA THR A 14 -9.77 9.91 8.69
C THR A 14 -9.36 9.05 9.89
N ALA A 15 -8.36 9.47 10.68
CA ALA A 15 -7.93 8.76 11.89
C ALA A 15 -9.01 8.82 12.98
N GLU A 16 -9.61 10.00 13.18
CA GLU A 16 -10.69 10.18 14.14
C GLU A 16 -11.93 9.35 13.80
N VAL A 17 -12.33 9.31 12.52
CA VAL A 17 -13.42 8.46 12.03
C VAL A 17 -13.10 6.99 12.24
N PHE A 18 -11.87 6.55 11.92
CA PHE A 18 -11.44 5.18 12.17
C PHE A 18 -11.59 4.80 13.65
N ILE A 19 -11.07 5.62 14.57
CA ILE A 19 -11.14 5.34 16.01
C ILE A 19 -12.58 5.29 16.48
N ALA A 20 -13.41 6.25 16.06
CA ALA A 20 -14.81 6.30 16.45
C ALA A 20 -15.60 5.06 15.98
N GLU A 21 -15.41 4.64 14.72
CA GLU A 21 -16.06 3.44 14.18
C GLU A 21 -15.52 2.15 14.80
N ALA A 22 -14.21 2.09 15.07
CA ALA A 22 -13.61 0.95 15.76
C ALA A 22 -14.15 0.82 17.20
N LEU A 23 -14.23 1.90 17.96
CA LEU A 23 -14.82 1.90 19.31
C LEU A 23 -16.26 1.36 19.30
N LYS A 24 -17.09 1.80 18.35
CA LYS A 24 -18.45 1.26 18.16
C LYS A 24 -18.43 -0.24 17.87
N TRP A 25 -17.54 -0.68 16.98
CA TRP A 25 -17.42 -2.09 16.59
C TRP A 25 -17.01 -2.99 17.77
N PHE A 26 -16.08 -2.52 18.61
CA PHE A 26 -15.65 -3.21 19.83
C PHE A 26 -16.67 -3.11 20.98
N GLY A 27 -17.77 -2.36 20.79
CA GLY A 27 -18.84 -2.23 21.77
C GLY A 27 -18.55 -1.25 22.91
N ASP A 28 -17.73 -0.22 22.68
CA ASP A 28 -17.50 0.84 23.68
C ASP A 28 -18.82 1.57 23.96
N PRO A 29 -19.35 1.52 25.20
CA PRO A 29 -20.61 2.18 25.55
C PRO A 29 -20.51 3.71 25.41
N ASP A 30 -19.32 4.24 25.63
CA ASP A 30 -19.01 5.68 25.65
C ASP A 30 -18.19 6.11 24.43
N HIS A 31 -18.40 5.47 23.27
CA HIS A 31 -17.60 5.67 22.05
C HIS A 31 -17.49 7.12 21.57
N ALA A 32 -18.47 7.98 21.91
CA ALA A 32 -18.45 9.40 21.56
C ALA A 32 -17.68 10.28 22.56
N GLU A 33 -17.47 9.81 23.80
CA GLU A 33 -16.97 10.59 24.93
C GLU A 33 -15.45 10.61 25.03
N GLY A 34 -14.93 11.66 25.65
CA GLY A 34 -13.52 11.84 25.96
C GLY A 34 -12.69 12.46 24.85
N SER A 35 -11.44 12.80 25.19
CA SER A 35 -10.48 13.35 24.24
C SER A 35 -10.03 12.28 23.22
N PRO A 36 -9.41 12.67 22.08
CA PRO A 36 -8.83 11.70 21.15
C PRO A 36 -7.83 10.74 21.81
N PHE A 37 -7.07 11.21 22.81
CA PHE A 37 -6.17 10.37 23.60
C PHE A 37 -6.94 9.30 24.38
N ASP A 38 -8.00 9.69 25.09
CA ASP A 38 -8.84 8.77 25.87
C ASP A 38 -9.48 7.72 24.97
N LYS A 39 -9.97 8.13 23.79
CA LYS A 39 -10.54 7.23 22.78
C LYS A 39 -9.52 6.22 22.26
N GLY A 40 -8.30 6.68 21.96
CA GLY A 40 -7.20 5.80 21.56
C GLY A 40 -6.81 4.78 22.63
N GLN A 41 -6.72 5.21 23.89
CA GLN A 41 -6.43 4.33 25.02
C GLN A 41 -7.52 3.27 25.22
N ARG A 42 -8.81 3.68 25.25
CA ARG A 42 -9.93 2.75 25.38
C ARG A 42 -9.95 1.73 24.25
N LEU A 43 -9.74 2.18 23.02
CA LEU A 43 -9.68 1.28 21.87
C LEU A 43 -8.54 0.27 22.03
N ALA A 44 -7.37 0.69 22.50
CA ALA A 44 -6.27 -0.22 22.76
C ALA A 44 -6.64 -1.27 23.82
N ASP A 45 -7.30 -0.86 24.90
CA ASP A 45 -7.74 -1.76 25.97
C ASP A 45 -8.80 -2.76 25.49
N LEU A 46 -9.75 -2.31 24.67
CA LEU A 46 -10.76 -3.17 24.03
C LEU A 46 -10.14 -4.19 23.07
N VAL A 47 -9.19 -3.75 22.24
CA VAL A 47 -8.45 -4.63 21.33
C VAL A 47 -7.66 -5.68 22.12
N ARG A 48 -7.06 -5.31 23.25
CA ARG A 48 -6.34 -6.24 24.15
C ARG A 48 -7.27 -7.15 24.95
N GLY A 49 -8.54 -6.80 25.12
CA GLY A 49 -9.51 -7.62 25.84
C GLY A 49 -9.79 -8.98 25.19
N GLN A 50 -9.42 -9.15 23.92
CA GLN A 50 -9.60 -10.38 23.16
C GLN A 50 -8.46 -10.60 22.14
N ARG A 51 -8.32 -11.82 21.62
CA ARG A 51 -7.30 -12.12 20.59
C ARG A 51 -7.73 -11.53 19.23
N THR A 52 -7.22 -10.34 18.93
CA THR A 52 -7.58 -9.56 17.74
C THR A 52 -6.47 -9.57 16.69
N LEU A 53 -6.82 -9.73 15.40
CA LEU A 53 -5.96 -9.36 14.28
C LEU A 53 -6.38 -7.98 13.77
N LEU A 54 -5.54 -6.98 13.94
CA LEU A 54 -5.74 -5.62 13.43
C LEU A 54 -4.77 -5.37 12.28
N VAL A 55 -5.27 -4.90 11.14
CA VAL A 55 -4.42 -4.54 9.99
C VAL A 55 -4.67 -3.08 9.64
N LEU A 56 -3.64 -2.26 9.72
CA LEU A 56 -3.65 -0.86 9.33
C LEU A 56 -2.79 -0.68 8.09
N ASP A 57 -3.45 -0.52 6.95
CA ASP A 57 -2.80 -0.39 5.65
C ASP A 57 -2.56 1.07 5.28
N GLY A 58 -1.35 1.41 4.85
CA GLY A 58 -1.00 2.71 4.29
C GLY A 58 -1.08 3.87 5.28
N LEU A 59 -0.29 3.84 6.36
CA LEU A 59 -0.28 4.91 7.37
C LEU A 59 0.41 6.21 6.94
N GLU A 60 1.08 6.26 5.79
CA GLU A 60 1.86 7.44 5.35
C GLU A 60 1.07 8.76 5.35
N PRO A 61 -0.22 8.80 4.94
CA PRO A 61 -1.01 10.03 4.98
C PRO A 61 -1.21 10.55 6.41
N LEU A 62 -1.22 9.66 7.39
CA LEU A 62 -1.41 9.95 8.82
C LEU A 62 -0.09 10.28 9.53
N GLN A 63 1.05 10.18 8.84
CA GLN A 63 2.38 10.54 9.36
C GLN A 63 2.83 11.93 8.88
N TYR A 64 3.62 12.62 9.70
CA TYR A 64 4.33 13.82 9.29
C TYR A 64 5.34 13.48 8.21
N GLN A 65 5.27 14.22 7.09
CA GLN A 65 6.10 14.01 5.91
C GLN A 65 7.55 14.44 6.17
N PRO A 66 8.52 13.89 5.41
CA PRO A 66 9.97 14.16 5.57
C PRO A 66 10.35 15.63 5.54
N GLU A 67 9.57 16.46 4.86
CA GLU A 67 9.86 17.88 4.62
C GLU A 67 9.76 18.78 5.88
N LYS A 68 9.46 18.21 7.06
CA LYS A 68 9.25 18.97 8.31
C LYS A 68 10.02 18.37 9.51
N GLY A 69 11.34 18.58 9.52
CA GLY A 69 12.19 18.59 10.72
C GLY A 69 12.09 17.38 11.66
N LEU A 70 12.24 17.61 12.97
CA LEU A 70 12.36 16.60 14.04
C LEU A 70 11.15 15.66 14.22
N THR A 71 10.11 15.74 13.39
CA THR A 71 8.84 15.00 13.53
C THR A 71 8.57 13.99 12.43
N GLU A 72 9.50 13.78 11.50
CA GLU A 72 9.37 12.82 10.41
C GLU A 72 8.92 11.42 10.90
N GLY A 73 7.95 10.83 10.21
CA GLY A 73 7.40 9.51 10.51
C GLY A 73 6.52 9.43 11.75
N ALA A 74 6.40 10.52 12.53
CA ALA A 74 5.50 10.58 13.68
C ALA A 74 4.03 10.68 13.23
N LEU A 75 3.14 10.09 14.01
CA LEU A 75 1.70 10.09 13.79
C LEU A 75 1.13 11.47 14.11
N LYS A 76 0.24 11.96 13.25
CA LYS A 76 -0.44 13.25 13.43
C LYS A 76 -1.54 13.18 14.48
N ASP A 77 -2.24 12.04 14.55
CA ASP A 77 -3.38 11.85 15.42
C ASP A 77 -2.96 11.26 16.78
N PRO A 78 -3.26 11.94 17.90
CA PRO A 78 -2.88 11.46 19.23
C PRO A 78 -3.63 10.21 19.67
N GLY A 79 -4.84 9.96 19.18
CA GLY A 79 -5.59 8.74 19.48
C GLY A 79 -4.97 7.53 18.79
N LEU A 80 -4.58 7.66 17.53
CA LEU A 80 -3.89 6.61 16.78
C LEU A 80 -2.52 6.31 17.38
N LYS A 81 -1.80 7.37 17.81
CA LYS A 81 -0.56 7.23 18.57
C LYS A 81 -0.77 6.39 19.83
N MET A 82 -1.78 6.74 20.63
CA MET A 82 -2.06 6.01 21.86
C MET A 82 -2.46 4.55 21.60
N LEU A 83 -3.27 4.32 20.56
CA LEU A 83 -3.61 2.96 20.13
C LEU A 83 -2.35 2.13 19.85
N LEU A 84 -1.46 2.64 19.00
CA LEU A 84 -0.28 1.89 18.56
C LEU A 84 0.77 1.72 19.65
N GLU A 85 1.07 2.76 20.44
CA GLU A 85 1.97 2.63 21.58
C GLU A 85 1.42 1.63 22.60
N GLY A 86 0.11 1.67 22.84
CA GLY A 86 -0.55 0.73 23.74
C GLY A 86 -0.48 -0.72 23.26
N LEU A 87 -0.74 -0.98 21.97
CA LEU A 87 -0.63 -2.33 21.41
C LEU A 87 0.82 -2.80 21.32
N ALA A 88 1.76 -1.91 21.05
CA ALA A 88 3.18 -2.23 21.04
C ALA A 88 3.70 -2.57 22.46
N ALA A 89 3.16 -1.91 23.50
CA ALA A 89 3.51 -2.21 24.89
C ALA A 89 2.99 -3.59 25.34
N SER A 90 1.76 -3.95 24.95
CA SER A 90 1.16 -5.25 25.24
C SER A 90 0.02 -5.54 24.27
N ASN A 91 0.05 -6.72 23.64
CA ASN A 91 -1.02 -7.16 22.76
C ASN A 91 -1.10 -8.70 22.77
N PRO A 92 -2.21 -9.30 23.22
CA PRO A 92 -2.41 -10.75 23.13
C PRO A 92 -2.78 -11.22 21.71
N GLY A 93 -3.07 -10.28 20.81
CA GLY A 93 -3.32 -10.50 19.38
C GLY A 93 -2.13 -10.09 18.50
N LEU A 94 -2.43 -9.69 17.26
CA LEU A 94 -1.47 -9.22 16.27
C LEU A 94 -1.96 -7.91 15.64
N CYS A 95 -1.10 -6.90 15.60
CA CYS A 95 -1.34 -5.67 14.85
C CYS A 95 -0.31 -5.59 13.72
N VAL A 96 -0.77 -5.56 12.48
CA VAL A 96 0.08 -5.39 11.29
C VAL A 96 -0.12 -3.98 10.76
N VAL A 97 0.98 -3.27 10.62
CA VAL A 97 0.99 -1.90 10.08
C VAL A 97 1.83 -1.88 8.82
N THR A 98 1.29 -1.34 7.73
CA THR A 98 2.05 -1.05 6.51
C THR A 98 2.22 0.46 6.35
N SER A 99 3.43 0.87 5.97
CA SER A 99 3.73 2.25 5.62
C SER A 99 5.03 2.31 4.81
N ARG A 100 5.13 3.26 3.89
CA ARG A 100 6.36 3.65 3.18
C ARG A 100 7.35 4.38 4.08
N GLU A 101 6.92 4.88 5.24
CA GLU A 101 7.75 5.59 6.21
C GLU A 101 7.72 4.89 7.59
N ARG A 102 8.86 4.87 8.28
CA ARG A 102 8.95 4.28 9.63
C ARG A 102 7.95 4.97 10.58
N VAL A 103 7.21 4.18 11.36
CA VAL A 103 6.32 4.72 12.39
C VAL A 103 7.14 5.08 13.63
N ARG A 104 7.50 6.37 13.73
CA ARG A 104 8.45 6.85 14.74
C ARG A 104 7.99 6.59 16.17
N ASP A 105 6.70 6.77 16.46
CA ASP A 105 6.16 6.69 17.82
C ASP A 105 6.35 5.31 18.45
N ILE A 106 6.36 4.25 17.65
CA ILE A 106 6.57 2.87 18.14
C ILE A 106 7.95 2.31 17.85
N ALA A 107 8.87 3.10 17.26
CA ALA A 107 10.18 2.62 16.81
C ALA A 107 11.07 2.07 17.93
N HIS A 108 10.82 2.47 19.18
CA HIS A 108 11.56 1.99 20.34
C HIS A 108 11.09 0.61 20.87
N PHE A 109 9.93 0.11 20.40
CA PHE A 109 9.39 -1.20 20.77
C PHE A 109 9.96 -2.34 19.91
N THR A 110 11.29 -2.43 19.79
CA THR A 110 11.96 -3.35 18.84
C THR A 110 11.65 -4.84 19.06
N LYS A 111 11.27 -5.24 20.28
CA LYS A 111 10.93 -6.64 20.61
C LYS A 111 9.47 -7.00 20.34
N THR A 112 8.55 -6.04 20.46
CA THR A 112 7.11 -6.27 20.43
C THR A 112 6.43 -5.69 19.20
N ALA A 113 7.05 -4.70 18.57
CA ALA A 113 6.69 -4.13 17.28
C ALA A 113 7.93 -4.10 16.35
N PRO A 114 8.49 -5.26 15.98
CA PRO A 114 9.61 -5.32 15.06
C PRO A 114 9.21 -4.77 13.69
N VAL A 115 10.13 -4.07 13.02
CA VAL A 115 9.89 -3.59 11.65
C VAL A 115 10.48 -4.58 10.67
N VAL A 116 9.70 -4.95 9.66
CA VAL A 116 10.11 -5.82 8.56
C VAL A 116 10.21 -4.96 7.31
N ASP A 117 11.44 -4.73 6.85
CA ASP A 117 11.67 -4.07 5.58
C ASP A 117 11.38 -5.04 4.44
N LEU A 118 10.54 -4.63 3.50
CA LEU A 118 10.26 -5.42 2.31
C LEU A 118 11.41 -5.25 1.32
N GLU A 119 12.17 -6.33 1.14
CA GLU A 119 13.25 -6.40 0.15
C GLU A 119 12.68 -6.54 -1.26
N THR A 120 13.53 -6.27 -2.26
CA THR A 120 13.22 -6.61 -3.65
C THR A 120 13.22 -8.13 -3.83
N LEU A 121 12.41 -8.60 -4.79
CA LEU A 121 12.31 -10.02 -5.06
C LEU A 121 13.64 -10.56 -5.59
N SER A 122 14.01 -11.76 -5.14
CA SER A 122 15.10 -12.50 -5.76
C SER A 122 14.79 -12.78 -7.23
N GLY A 123 15.83 -13.01 -8.04
CA GLY A 123 15.64 -13.38 -9.45
C GLY A 123 14.75 -14.61 -9.64
N GLU A 124 14.84 -15.58 -8.72
CA GLU A 124 14.03 -16.80 -8.72
C GLU A 124 12.55 -16.51 -8.38
N ALA A 125 12.30 -15.65 -7.38
CA ALA A 125 10.94 -15.25 -7.04
C ALA A 125 10.30 -14.42 -8.16
N GLY A 126 11.06 -13.54 -8.81
CA GLY A 126 10.59 -12.76 -9.94
C GLY A 126 10.35 -13.62 -11.19
N GLU A 127 11.20 -14.61 -11.47
CA GLU A 127 10.93 -15.63 -12.48
C GLU A 127 9.59 -16.31 -12.21
N GLN A 128 9.37 -16.78 -10.98
CA GLN A 128 8.14 -17.50 -10.63
C GLN A 128 6.91 -16.62 -10.83
N ILE A 129 6.99 -15.32 -10.53
CA ILE A 129 5.92 -14.36 -10.81
C ILE A 129 5.65 -14.27 -12.31
N LEU A 130 6.67 -14.09 -13.15
CA LEU A 130 6.50 -13.98 -14.60
C LEU A 130 5.93 -15.28 -15.19
N ARG A 131 6.38 -16.45 -14.73
CA ARG A 131 5.80 -17.74 -15.14
C ARG A 131 4.33 -17.87 -14.75
N ASN A 132 3.98 -17.48 -13.52
CA ASN A 132 2.60 -17.55 -13.04
C ASN A 132 1.67 -16.59 -13.81
N LEU A 133 2.20 -15.48 -14.31
CA LEU A 133 1.47 -14.56 -15.20
C LEU A 133 1.31 -15.12 -16.63
N GLY A 134 1.98 -16.22 -16.96
CA GLY A 134 1.90 -16.87 -18.27
C GLY A 134 2.92 -16.35 -19.29
N VAL A 135 4.01 -15.74 -18.83
CA VAL A 135 5.13 -15.34 -19.69
C VAL A 135 5.96 -16.58 -20.04
N ASP A 136 6.22 -16.75 -21.33
CA ASP A 136 7.03 -17.82 -21.91
C ASP A 136 8.50 -17.39 -22.06
N GLY A 137 9.41 -18.33 -21.80
CA GLY A 137 10.83 -18.10 -21.98
C GLY A 137 11.72 -19.02 -21.15
N PRO A 138 13.03 -19.06 -21.48
CA PRO A 138 14.00 -19.77 -20.67
C PRO A 138 14.16 -19.08 -19.29
N GLU A 139 14.46 -19.89 -18.29
CA GLU A 139 14.64 -19.48 -16.89
C GLU A 139 15.59 -18.30 -16.73
N GLU A 140 16.75 -18.34 -17.39
CA GLU A 140 17.73 -17.25 -17.29
C GLU A 140 17.22 -15.92 -17.86
N GLU A 141 16.36 -15.93 -18.88
CA GLU A 141 15.78 -14.70 -19.43
C GLU A 141 14.67 -14.14 -18.53
N LEU A 142 13.90 -14.99 -17.87
CA LEU A 142 12.90 -14.59 -16.86
C LEU A 142 13.58 -14.01 -15.61
N ARG A 143 14.67 -14.62 -15.15
CA ARG A 143 15.50 -14.08 -14.06
C ARG A 143 16.19 -12.78 -14.47
N ALA A 144 16.65 -12.68 -15.72
CA ALA A 144 17.23 -11.43 -16.25
C ALA A 144 16.20 -10.30 -16.28
N ALA A 145 14.98 -10.58 -16.76
CA ALA A 145 13.86 -9.64 -16.72
C ALA A 145 13.56 -9.21 -15.28
N SER A 146 13.56 -10.14 -14.31
CA SER A 146 13.41 -9.80 -12.90
C SER A 146 14.45 -8.80 -12.42
N ARG A 147 15.73 -9.03 -12.73
CA ARG A 147 16.84 -8.15 -12.33
C ARG A 147 16.77 -6.78 -13.01
N GLU A 148 16.45 -6.73 -14.29
CA GLU A 148 16.33 -5.52 -15.09
C GLU A 148 15.20 -4.58 -14.62
N PHE A 149 14.15 -5.15 -14.04
CA PHE A 149 13.03 -4.44 -13.44
C PHE A 149 13.16 -4.31 -11.91
N GLY A 150 14.38 -4.48 -11.39
CA GLY A 150 14.74 -4.22 -9.99
C GLY A 150 14.12 -5.18 -8.97
N GLY A 151 13.56 -6.32 -9.40
CA GLY A 151 12.85 -7.24 -8.51
C GLY A 151 11.59 -6.63 -7.88
N HIS A 152 11.05 -5.54 -8.44
CA HIS A 152 9.84 -4.92 -7.90
C HIS A 152 8.60 -5.70 -8.32
N GLY A 153 7.90 -6.30 -7.35
CA GLY A 153 6.74 -7.16 -7.63
C GLY A 153 5.68 -6.49 -8.50
N LEU A 154 5.37 -5.21 -8.26
CA LEU A 154 4.44 -4.45 -9.10
C LEU A 154 4.95 -4.26 -10.52
N ALA A 155 6.24 -3.95 -10.70
CA ALA A 155 6.82 -3.77 -12.03
C ALA A 155 6.84 -5.08 -12.83
N LEU A 156 7.15 -6.20 -12.18
CA LEU A 156 7.10 -7.53 -12.79
C LEU A 156 5.69 -7.96 -13.14
N ASN A 157 4.70 -7.59 -12.32
CA ASN A 157 3.31 -7.84 -12.61
C ASN A 157 2.85 -7.09 -13.87
N LEU A 158 3.19 -5.81 -13.96
CA LEU A 158 2.89 -5.01 -15.15
C LEU A 158 3.65 -5.54 -16.38
N LEU A 159 4.94 -5.86 -16.25
CA LEU A 159 5.74 -6.41 -17.34
C LEU A 159 5.13 -7.71 -17.86
N GLY A 160 4.80 -8.63 -16.94
CA GLY A 160 4.25 -9.93 -17.31
C GLY A 160 2.94 -9.82 -18.08
N ASN A 161 2.01 -9.00 -17.60
CA ASN A 161 0.75 -8.76 -18.32
C ASN A 161 0.99 -8.10 -19.68
N TYR A 162 1.89 -7.12 -19.76
CA TYR A 162 2.21 -6.46 -21.02
C TYR A 162 2.74 -7.45 -22.06
N LEU A 163 3.68 -8.31 -21.64
CA LEU A 163 4.24 -9.33 -22.51
C LEU A 163 3.18 -10.32 -23.00
N VAL A 164 2.28 -10.71 -22.11
CA VAL A 164 1.18 -11.63 -22.42
C VAL A 164 0.20 -11.03 -23.42
N ASP A 165 -0.14 -9.76 -23.24
CA ASP A 165 -1.17 -9.08 -24.03
C ASP A 165 -0.64 -8.60 -25.41
N TYR A 166 0.62 -8.15 -25.48
CA TYR A 166 1.15 -7.43 -26.64
C TYR A 166 2.43 -8.03 -27.25
N CYS A 167 3.11 -8.93 -26.54
CA CYS A 167 4.39 -9.48 -26.98
C CYS A 167 4.39 -11.01 -27.13
N ASP A 168 3.24 -11.61 -27.45
CA ASP A 168 3.09 -13.06 -27.64
C ASP A 168 3.64 -13.89 -26.46
N LYS A 169 3.59 -13.33 -25.25
CA LYS A 169 4.11 -13.91 -23.99
C LYS A 169 5.63 -14.07 -23.94
N ASP A 170 6.40 -13.66 -24.95
CA ASP A 170 7.84 -13.95 -25.00
C ASP A 170 8.66 -12.96 -24.15
N VAL A 171 9.30 -13.45 -23.08
CA VAL A 171 10.17 -12.65 -22.20
C VAL A 171 11.33 -11.96 -22.93
N ARG A 172 11.78 -12.49 -24.07
CA ARG A 172 12.87 -11.90 -24.86
C ARG A 172 12.44 -10.59 -25.52
N ARG A 173 11.14 -10.36 -25.66
CA ARG A 173 10.54 -9.12 -26.18
C ARG A 173 10.37 -8.05 -25.11
N ARG A 174 10.85 -8.27 -23.88
CA ARG A 174 10.84 -7.26 -22.80
C ARG A 174 11.53 -5.95 -23.17
N GLY A 175 12.49 -5.97 -24.11
CA GLY A 175 13.15 -4.78 -24.62
C GLY A 175 12.24 -3.85 -25.46
N GLU A 176 11.05 -4.32 -25.85
CA GLU A 176 10.02 -3.49 -26.50
C GLU A 176 9.26 -2.60 -25.49
N VAL A 177 9.42 -2.85 -24.18
CA VAL A 177 8.90 -1.98 -23.12
C VAL A 177 9.87 -0.81 -22.96
N HIS A 178 9.41 0.40 -23.27
CA HIS A 178 10.22 1.61 -23.19
C HIS A 178 10.81 1.83 -21.78
N ILE A 179 12.14 1.76 -21.70
CA ILE A 179 12.92 2.05 -20.51
C ILE A 179 13.18 3.56 -20.51
N LEU A 180 12.77 4.26 -19.45
CA LEU A 180 13.25 5.61 -19.17
C LEU A 180 14.32 5.49 -18.10
N ASP A 181 15.44 6.14 -18.32
CA ASP A 181 16.57 6.26 -17.40
C ASP A 181 16.33 7.26 -16.27
N GLU A 182 15.06 7.55 -15.93
CA GLU A 182 14.73 8.61 -14.97
C GLU A 182 13.92 8.09 -13.78
N ASP A 183 14.51 8.36 -12.62
CA ASP A 183 14.05 8.27 -11.24
C ASP A 183 14.15 6.92 -10.52
N GLU A 184 15.27 6.77 -9.78
CA GLU A 184 15.46 5.84 -8.64
C GLU A 184 14.48 6.10 -7.47
N GLU A 185 13.50 7.00 -7.62
CA GLU A 185 12.46 7.22 -6.61
C GLU A 185 11.44 6.07 -6.56
N LYS A 186 10.89 5.85 -5.35
CA LYS A 186 9.85 4.85 -5.04
C LYS A 186 8.76 4.82 -6.13
N GLY A 187 8.81 3.82 -7.02
CA GLY A 187 7.79 3.56 -8.05
C GLY A 187 8.20 3.77 -9.52
N GLY A 188 9.43 4.18 -9.81
CA GLY A 188 9.93 4.39 -11.20
C GLY A 188 9.75 3.17 -12.11
N HIS A 189 10.04 1.97 -11.62
CA HIS A 189 9.89 0.73 -12.38
C HIS A 189 8.44 0.38 -12.74
N ALA A 190 7.44 0.74 -11.92
CA ALA A 190 6.04 0.55 -12.27
C ALA A 190 5.56 1.59 -13.28
N ARG A 191 5.99 2.86 -13.11
CA ARG A 191 5.73 3.94 -14.08
C ARG A 191 6.31 3.61 -15.46
N ARG A 192 7.47 2.95 -15.53
CA ARG A 192 8.10 2.44 -16.76
C ARG A 192 7.11 1.64 -17.61
N VAL A 193 6.49 0.62 -17.01
CA VAL A 193 5.60 -0.27 -17.76
C VAL A 193 4.27 0.42 -18.09
N MET A 194 3.75 1.26 -17.19
CA MET A 194 2.51 1.99 -17.42
C MET A 194 2.57 2.92 -18.65
N ARG A 195 3.74 3.45 -19.00
CA ARG A 195 3.90 4.26 -20.22
C ARG A 195 3.82 3.42 -21.49
N SER A 196 4.40 2.22 -21.52
CA SER A 196 4.24 1.31 -22.67
C SER A 196 2.78 0.92 -22.90
N TYR A 197 1.98 0.81 -21.82
CA TYR A 197 0.53 0.69 -21.92
C TYR A 197 -0.13 1.93 -22.52
N GLU A 198 0.28 3.15 -22.16
CA GLU A 198 -0.25 4.40 -22.76
C GLU A 198 -0.03 4.46 -24.27
N ASP A 199 1.15 4.06 -24.74
CA ASP A 199 1.52 4.10 -26.17
C ASP A 199 0.73 3.07 -26.98
N HIS A 200 0.50 1.87 -26.44
CA HIS A 200 -0.20 0.78 -27.13
C HIS A 200 -1.72 0.90 -27.10
N LEU A 201 -2.29 1.58 -26.11
CA LEU A 201 -3.74 1.62 -25.89
C LEU A 201 -4.50 2.69 -26.67
N GLY A 202 -3.82 3.71 -27.21
CA GLY A 202 -4.49 4.81 -27.92
C GLY A 202 -5.60 5.49 -27.10
N GLY A 203 -6.38 6.38 -27.73
CA GLY A 203 -7.25 7.30 -27.00
C GLY A 203 -8.39 6.71 -26.15
N ALA A 204 -8.74 5.43 -26.35
CA ALA A 204 -9.78 4.72 -25.60
C ALA A 204 -9.25 4.02 -24.33
N GLY A 205 -7.96 3.66 -24.26
CA GLY A 205 -7.40 3.03 -23.04
C GLY A 205 -6.84 4.02 -22.03
N ARG A 206 -6.77 5.33 -22.34
CA ARG A 206 -6.58 6.38 -21.33
C ARG A 206 -7.64 6.31 -20.22
N THR A 207 -8.86 5.87 -20.54
CA THR A 207 -9.93 5.69 -19.56
C THR A 207 -9.63 4.56 -18.57
N TRP A 208 -9.01 3.45 -19.02
CA TRP A 208 -8.57 2.35 -18.13
C TRP A 208 -7.34 2.73 -17.30
N LEU A 209 -6.41 3.49 -17.87
CA LEU A 209 -5.23 3.95 -17.13
C LEU A 209 -5.58 4.94 -16.02
N CYS A 210 -6.63 5.76 -16.22
CA CYS A 210 -7.20 6.58 -15.15
C CYS A 210 -7.77 5.75 -13.98
N TYR A 211 -8.27 4.53 -14.24
CA TYR A 211 -8.74 3.63 -13.18
C TYR A 211 -7.60 3.01 -12.36
N ALA A 212 -6.40 2.88 -12.93
CA ALA A 212 -5.23 2.31 -12.26
C ALA A 212 -4.33 3.36 -11.57
N SER A 213 -4.53 4.65 -11.84
CA SER A 213 -3.82 5.75 -11.18
C SER A 213 -4.66 6.34 -10.03
N PRO A 214 -4.17 6.38 -8.78
CA PRO A 214 -4.94 6.91 -7.64
C PRO A 214 -5.20 8.43 -7.69
N ALA A 215 -4.69 9.13 -8.71
CA ALA A 215 -4.64 10.58 -8.77
C ALA A 215 -5.54 11.24 -9.83
N CYS A 216 -6.30 10.48 -10.64
CA CYS A 216 -7.13 11.08 -11.70
C CYS A 216 -8.64 10.90 -11.41
N SER A 217 -9.26 11.95 -10.85
CA SER A 217 -10.71 12.03 -10.67
C SER A 217 -11.40 12.45 -11.96
N THR A 218 -12.01 11.51 -12.68
CA THR A 218 -13.23 11.79 -13.47
C THR A 218 -14.19 10.61 -13.36
N VAL A 219 -15.38 10.87 -12.81
CA VAL A 219 -16.48 9.90 -12.67
C VAL A 219 -17.33 9.93 -13.94
N PRO A 220 -17.67 8.78 -14.53
CA PRO A 220 -18.94 8.63 -15.26
C PRO A 220 -19.78 7.45 -14.76
N PRO A 221 -21.07 7.38 -15.13
CA PRO A 221 -22.14 6.95 -14.23
C PRO A 221 -22.45 5.46 -14.25
N THR A 222 -22.87 4.99 -13.07
CA THR A 222 -23.76 3.84 -12.78
C THR A 222 -23.76 2.68 -13.78
N ALA A 223 -23.00 1.62 -13.46
CA ALA A 223 -23.31 0.27 -13.90
C ALA A 223 -23.41 -0.63 -12.66
N ASN A 224 -24.59 -1.25 -12.49
CA ASN A 224 -24.94 -2.18 -11.43
C ASN A 224 -24.13 -3.48 -11.58
N TRP A 225 -23.23 -3.79 -10.65
CA TRP A 225 -22.40 -5.01 -10.68
C TRP A 225 -22.65 -5.98 -9.52
N TRP A 226 -23.78 -5.90 -8.82
CA TRP A 226 -24.14 -6.88 -7.79
C TRP A 226 -25.03 -8.01 -8.36
N ARG A 227 -24.39 -8.97 -9.01
CA ARG A 227 -24.87 -10.35 -9.12
C ARG A 227 -23.67 -11.30 -9.12
N CYS A 228 -23.35 -11.80 -7.93
CA CYS A 228 -23.05 -13.19 -7.58
C CYS A 228 -23.07 -13.26 -6.05
#